data_AF-A0A2U0S6Y3-F1
#
_entry.id   AF-A0A2U0S6Y3-F1
#
_cell.length_a   1.000
_cell.length_b   1.000
_cell.length_c   1.000
_cell.angle_alpha   90.00
_cell.angle_beta   90.00
_cell.angle_gamma   90.00
#
_symmetry.space_group_name_H-M   'P 1'
#
loop_
_entity.id
_entity.type
_entity.pdbx_description
1 polymer ?
#
loop_
_entity_poly.entity_id
_entity_poly.type
_entity_poly.pdbx_seq_one_letter_code
_entity_poly.pdbx_strand_id
1 'polypeptide(L)'
;MVKLFARLVFVTLVSVLVLGAVTNIGVVQAATEVSGVIASDTTWTQANSPYSLTGPVGVSEGVTLTIEPGVTVNLNSHFIQVNGTLQAQGTETEQIQFSGGEIDFTEYSSDWDEQTGNGCIIEQAIFTSTTVDMRSSTKICDNSFTDCLIRPIGTGDPNDVSPIIANNTLNGEGRSYGIISAYSSANITQNTVTGYENGLQLKSDTSVVQGNYITNNDVGVHVYLFQGTVAPIIKNNTIIGNDDGIYVSKVMTVPFSPTIVYNDIHSNTNYNINLDAIPYDINATYNWWGTTNTTEIGQKIYDSNEDFTLGTVTFDPFLTEQNTDITPEFPAWIFLSLLLTITMFAVICKRRYLDTKSD
;
A
#
# COMPACT_ATOMS: atom_id res chain seq x y z
N MET A 1 -44.80 46.69 -25.01
CA MET A 1 -44.70 45.93 -23.74
C MET A 1 -43.64 44.82 -23.79
N VAL A 2 -43.53 44.04 -24.86
CA VAL A 2 -42.54 42.93 -24.99
C VAL A 2 -41.06 43.39 -25.02
N LYS A 3 -40.76 44.57 -25.61
CA LYS A 3 -39.38 45.10 -25.67
C LYS A 3 -38.84 45.67 -24.34
N LEU A 4 -39.70 45.96 -23.37
CA LEU A 4 -39.30 46.50 -22.06
C LEU A 4 -38.96 45.36 -21.07
N PHE A 5 -39.62 44.20 -21.20
CA PHE A 5 -39.35 43.00 -20.39
C PHE A 5 -37.99 42.37 -20.70
N ALA A 6 -37.60 42.33 -21.98
CA ALA A 6 -36.30 41.77 -22.38
C ALA A 6 -35.09 42.58 -21.88
N ARG A 7 -35.23 43.90 -21.70
CA ARG A 7 -34.16 44.76 -21.15
C ARG A 7 -34.02 44.64 -19.63
N LEU A 8 -35.09 44.34 -18.90
CA LEU A 8 -35.04 44.19 -17.43
C LEU A 8 -34.43 42.84 -17.01
N VAL A 9 -34.68 41.77 -17.77
CA VAL A 9 -34.10 40.44 -17.54
C VAL A 9 -32.61 40.40 -17.89
N PHE A 10 -32.16 41.15 -18.89
CA PHE A 10 -30.73 41.21 -19.25
C PHE A 10 -29.88 41.99 -18.23
N VAL A 11 -30.44 43.03 -17.60
CA VAL A 11 -29.72 43.82 -16.57
C VAL A 11 -29.61 43.06 -15.24
N THR A 12 -30.59 42.20 -14.90
CA THR A 12 -30.52 41.33 -13.70
C THR A 12 -29.62 40.10 -13.90
N LEU A 13 -29.57 39.52 -15.11
CA LEU A 13 -28.64 38.42 -15.41
C LEU A 13 -27.17 38.85 -15.42
N VAL A 14 -26.86 40.07 -15.88
CA VAL A 14 -25.48 40.58 -15.88
C VAL A 14 -25.02 41.01 -14.47
N SER A 15 -25.93 41.44 -13.58
CA SER A 15 -25.55 41.76 -12.19
C SER A 15 -25.39 40.52 -11.30
N VAL A 16 -26.02 39.39 -11.63
CA VAL A 16 -25.76 38.09 -10.97
C VAL A 16 -24.49 37.42 -11.53
N LEU A 17 -24.14 37.63 -12.81
CA LEU A 17 -22.91 37.08 -13.38
C LEU A 17 -21.62 37.77 -12.91
N VAL A 18 -21.71 38.99 -12.36
CA VAL A 18 -20.54 39.76 -11.88
C VAL A 18 -20.30 39.59 -10.37
N LEU A 19 -21.21 38.94 -9.63
CA LEU A 19 -21.01 38.60 -8.20
C LEU A 19 -20.55 37.15 -7.95
N GLY A 20 -20.46 36.31 -8.98
CA GLY A 20 -20.07 34.89 -8.85
C GLY A 20 -18.59 34.59 -9.09
N ALA A 21 -17.81 35.54 -9.57
CA ALA A 21 -16.36 35.40 -9.70
C ALA A 21 -15.68 35.79 -8.38
N VAL A 22 -15.97 35.05 -7.31
CA VAL A 22 -14.99 34.95 -6.21
C VAL A 22 -13.86 34.13 -6.80
N THR A 23 -12.89 34.82 -7.42
CA THR A 23 -11.60 34.21 -7.67
C THR A 23 -11.13 33.70 -6.32
N ASN A 24 -10.99 32.37 -6.19
CA ASN A 24 -10.15 31.78 -5.16
C ASN A 24 -8.75 32.35 -5.40
N ILE A 25 -8.49 33.52 -4.84
CA ILE A 25 -7.13 34.00 -4.62
C ILE A 25 -6.63 33.08 -3.52
N GLY A 26 -6.13 31.91 -3.90
CA GLY A 26 -5.34 31.08 -3.01
C GLY A 26 -4.24 31.99 -2.49
N VAL A 27 -4.29 32.33 -1.21
CA VAL A 27 -3.21 33.02 -0.56
C VAL A 27 -2.03 32.05 -0.65
N VAL A 28 -1.02 32.38 -1.45
CA VAL A 28 0.23 31.61 -1.47
C VAL A 28 0.86 31.84 -0.11
N GLN A 29 0.65 30.89 0.79
CA GLN A 29 1.30 30.87 2.09
C GLN A 29 2.78 30.53 1.87
N ALA A 30 3.66 31.34 2.46
CA ALA A 30 5.08 31.01 2.49
C ALA A 30 5.28 29.70 3.24
N ALA A 31 6.19 28.85 2.76
CA ALA A 31 6.44 27.56 3.38
C ALA A 31 6.88 27.73 4.85
N THR A 32 6.36 26.86 5.72
CA THR A 32 6.85 26.70 7.08
C THR A 32 8.14 25.89 7.03
N GLU A 33 9.27 26.57 7.21
CA GLU A 33 10.58 25.92 7.24
C GLU A 33 10.77 25.13 8.53
N VAL A 34 11.16 23.86 8.43
CA VAL A 34 11.37 22.97 9.58
C VAL A 34 12.70 22.23 9.48
N SER A 35 13.36 22.06 10.62
CA SER A 35 14.55 21.22 10.81
C SER A 35 14.80 21.00 12.30
N GLY A 36 15.69 20.07 12.64
CA GLY A 36 16.09 19.80 14.01
C GLY A 36 15.17 18.82 14.74
N VAL A 37 15.26 18.81 16.06
CA VAL A 37 14.57 17.81 16.90
C VAL A 37 13.23 18.34 17.40
N ILE A 38 12.18 17.56 17.20
CA ILE A 38 10.86 17.70 17.81
C ILE A 38 10.91 16.96 19.16
N ALA A 39 11.06 17.74 20.24
CA ALA A 39 11.27 17.24 21.60
C ALA A 39 10.00 17.28 22.49
N SER A 40 8.86 17.69 21.93
CA SER A 40 7.55 17.66 22.56
C SER A 40 6.47 17.47 21.50
N ASP A 41 5.32 16.95 21.90
CA ASP A 41 4.21 16.71 20.97
C ASP A 41 3.93 17.94 20.12
N THR A 42 3.89 17.72 18.81
CA THR A 42 3.85 18.78 17.81
C THR A 42 2.85 18.39 16.73
N THR A 43 2.04 19.36 16.31
CA THR A 43 1.10 19.20 15.20
C THR A 43 1.55 20.05 14.02
N TRP A 44 1.73 19.42 12.87
CA TRP A 44 1.81 20.10 11.59
C TRP A 44 0.41 20.32 11.04
N THR A 45 -0.01 21.59 10.98
CA THR A 45 -1.39 21.97 10.70
C THR A 45 -1.60 22.38 9.26
N GLN A 46 -2.79 22.15 8.72
CA GLN A 46 -3.12 22.58 7.35
C GLN A 46 -2.95 24.11 7.18
N ALA A 47 -3.27 24.89 8.23
CA ALA A 47 -3.12 26.34 8.26
C ALA A 47 -1.66 26.84 8.20
N ASN A 48 -0.68 25.95 8.40
CA ASN A 48 0.75 26.24 8.29
C ASN A 48 1.40 25.51 7.09
N SER A 49 0.61 24.82 6.28
CA SER A 49 1.04 24.16 5.06
C SER A 49 1.43 25.18 3.97
N PRO A 50 2.46 24.92 3.14
CA PRO A 50 3.30 23.72 3.12
C PRO A 50 4.42 23.75 4.17
N TYR A 51 4.79 22.57 4.69
CA TYR A 51 6.01 22.37 5.48
C TYR A 51 7.17 22.02 4.55
N SER A 52 8.30 22.70 4.70
CA SER A 52 9.48 22.51 3.86
C SER A 52 10.70 22.25 4.72
N LEU A 53 11.30 21.07 4.58
CA LEU A 53 12.50 20.74 5.34
C LEU A 53 13.69 21.57 4.83
N THR A 54 14.38 22.24 5.76
CA THR A 54 15.66 22.93 5.52
C THR A 54 16.86 22.17 6.09
N GLY A 55 16.57 21.02 6.70
CA GLY A 55 17.50 20.05 7.24
C GLY A 55 16.73 18.82 7.75
N PRO A 56 17.41 17.78 8.23
CA PRO A 56 16.75 16.63 8.83
C PRO A 56 15.86 17.02 10.02
N VAL A 57 14.75 16.30 10.19
CA VAL A 57 13.83 16.42 11.33
C VAL A 57 13.86 15.14 12.13
N GLY A 58 14.01 15.22 13.45
CA GLY A 58 13.98 14.07 14.34
C GLY A 58 12.80 14.13 15.31
N VAL A 59 11.97 13.10 15.38
CA VAL A 59 10.91 12.95 16.40
C VAL A 59 11.50 12.15 17.56
N SER A 60 11.61 12.74 18.75
CA SER A 60 12.18 12.08 19.93
C SER A 60 11.32 10.92 20.46
N GLU A 61 11.94 9.98 21.18
CA GLU A 61 11.22 8.93 21.91
C GLU A 61 10.13 9.51 22.83
N GLY A 62 8.96 8.86 22.84
CA GLY A 62 7.81 9.30 23.64
C GLY A 62 7.13 10.59 23.16
N VAL A 63 7.57 11.16 22.03
CA VAL A 63 6.99 12.37 21.42
C VAL A 63 6.19 11.99 20.18
N THR A 64 5.04 12.66 19.98
CA THR A 64 4.20 12.50 18.79
C THR A 64 4.35 13.69 17.84
N LEU A 65 4.64 13.40 16.58
CA LEU A 65 4.39 14.31 15.46
C LEU A 65 3.06 13.92 14.81
N THR A 66 2.06 14.80 14.90
CA THR A 66 0.78 14.66 14.18
C THR A 66 0.81 15.53 12.93
N ILE A 67 0.46 14.98 11.77
CA ILE A 67 0.31 15.71 10.52
C ILE A 67 -1.17 15.69 10.16
N GLU A 68 -1.79 16.88 10.13
CA GLU A 68 -3.22 17.02 9.83
C GLU A 68 -3.55 16.68 8.36
N PRO A 69 -4.82 16.30 8.07
CA PRO A 69 -5.30 16.16 6.70
C PRO A 69 -5.00 17.39 5.83
N GLY A 70 -4.68 17.12 4.56
CA GLY A 70 -4.41 18.15 3.55
C GLY A 70 -3.07 18.89 3.69
N VAL A 71 -2.22 18.51 4.64
CA VAL A 71 -0.87 19.07 4.76
C VAL A 71 0.02 18.63 3.60
N THR A 72 0.84 19.55 3.09
CA THR A 72 1.91 19.27 2.13
C THR A 72 3.25 19.34 2.85
N VAL A 73 4.08 18.31 2.70
CA VAL A 73 5.42 18.16 3.27
C VAL A 73 6.43 17.96 2.14
N ASN A 74 7.30 18.95 1.95
CA ASN A 74 8.43 18.87 1.04
C ASN A 74 9.66 18.46 1.84
N LEU A 75 10.11 17.22 1.65
CA LEU A 75 11.26 16.67 2.38
C LEU A 75 12.59 17.22 1.83
N ASN A 76 12.63 17.78 0.61
CA ASN A 76 13.81 18.41 -0.01
C ASN A 76 15.10 17.57 0.06
N SER A 77 14.97 16.27 -0.16
CA SER A 77 16.07 15.28 -0.05
C SER A 77 16.66 15.15 1.36
N HIS A 78 15.99 15.69 2.38
CA HIS A 78 16.23 15.39 3.78
C HIS A 78 15.35 14.21 4.23
N PHE A 79 15.47 13.87 5.52
CA PHE A 79 14.69 12.82 6.12
C PHE A 79 13.96 13.28 7.39
N ILE A 80 12.83 12.64 7.66
CA ILE A 80 12.20 12.61 8.99
C ILE A 80 12.63 11.31 9.65
N GLN A 81 13.42 11.39 10.72
CA GLN A 81 13.74 10.24 11.55
C GLN A 81 12.73 10.16 12.70
N VAL A 82 12.03 9.04 12.83
CA VAL A 82 11.03 8.82 13.85
C VAL A 82 11.58 7.86 14.90
N ASN A 83 11.95 8.39 16.07
CA ASN A 83 12.22 7.59 17.28
C ASN A 83 11.02 7.57 18.24
N GLY A 84 9.97 8.36 17.96
CA GLY A 84 8.73 8.43 18.74
C GLY A 84 7.53 7.92 17.95
N THR A 85 6.50 8.75 17.84
CA THR A 85 5.29 8.43 17.08
C THR A 85 5.10 9.42 15.94
N LEU A 86 4.82 8.93 14.73
CA LEU A 86 4.33 9.74 13.62
C LEU A 86 2.90 9.32 13.28
N GLN A 87 1.96 10.25 13.38
CA GLN A 87 0.56 10.08 12.98
C GLN A 87 0.26 10.99 11.81
N ALA A 88 0.25 10.44 10.60
CA ALA A 88 -0.09 11.16 9.37
C ALA A 88 -1.34 10.53 8.76
N GLN A 89 -2.51 11.00 9.16
CA GLN A 89 -3.80 10.45 8.72
C GLN A 89 -4.56 11.52 7.94
N GLY A 90 -4.53 11.40 6.61
CA GLY A 90 -5.32 12.23 5.72
C GLY A 90 -6.79 11.80 5.68
N THR A 91 -7.52 12.38 4.74
CA THR A 91 -8.86 11.89 4.36
C THR A 91 -8.92 11.71 2.85
N GLU A 92 -9.93 11.01 2.32
CA GLU A 92 -10.13 10.84 0.87
C GLU A 92 -10.16 12.18 0.11
N THR A 93 -10.64 13.26 0.74
CA THR A 93 -10.72 14.60 0.13
C THR A 93 -9.56 15.52 0.49
N GLU A 94 -8.84 15.22 1.57
CA GLU A 94 -7.74 16.02 2.09
C GLU A 94 -6.54 15.11 2.38
N GLN A 95 -6.01 14.53 1.31
CA GLN A 95 -4.85 13.66 1.40
C GLN A 95 -3.59 14.45 1.77
N ILE A 96 -2.75 13.86 2.63
CA ILE A 96 -1.43 14.43 2.98
C ILE A 96 -0.49 14.21 1.79
N GLN A 97 0.34 15.19 1.46
CA GLN A 97 1.27 15.09 0.33
C GLN A 97 2.71 15.10 0.83
N PHE A 98 3.48 14.04 0.56
CA PHE A 98 4.91 13.96 0.81
C PHE A 98 5.67 13.96 -0.52
N SER A 99 6.77 14.71 -0.59
CA SER A 99 7.62 14.69 -1.78
C SER A 99 9.11 14.76 -1.48
N GLY A 100 9.88 13.95 -2.19
CA GLY A 100 11.32 14.07 -2.37
C GLY A 100 12.14 13.95 -1.08
N GLY A 101 12.55 12.75 -0.68
CA GLY A 101 13.34 12.52 0.53
C GLY A 101 13.03 11.18 1.18
N GLU A 102 13.17 11.09 2.49
CA GLU A 102 12.97 9.85 3.23
C GLU A 102 12.16 10.04 4.53
N ILE A 103 11.36 9.05 4.89
CA ILE A 103 10.80 8.89 6.24
C ILE A 103 11.40 7.60 6.80
N ASP A 104 12.19 7.73 7.86
CA ASP A 104 12.91 6.63 8.51
C ASP A 104 12.30 6.36 9.89
N PHE A 105 11.47 5.32 9.97
CA PHE A 105 10.98 4.78 11.23
C PHE A 105 12.05 3.87 11.82
N THR A 106 12.67 4.30 12.93
CA THR A 106 13.71 3.52 13.60
C THR A 106 13.11 2.40 14.47
N GLU A 107 13.98 1.59 15.07
CA GLU A 107 13.63 0.58 16.08
C GLU A 107 12.98 1.16 17.36
N TYR A 108 13.06 2.49 17.57
CA TYR A 108 12.43 3.17 18.70
C TYR A 108 11.04 3.71 18.38
N SER A 109 10.64 3.70 17.10
CA SER A 109 9.30 4.12 16.68
C SER A 109 8.22 3.32 17.41
N SER A 110 7.12 3.98 17.75
CA SER A 110 5.98 3.31 18.38
C SER A 110 5.28 2.38 17.39
N ASP A 111 5.32 1.08 17.64
CA ASP A 111 4.60 0.08 16.85
C ASP A 111 3.10 0.38 16.78
N TRP A 112 2.49 0.09 15.63
CA TRP A 112 1.05 0.20 15.45
C TRP A 112 0.31 -0.93 16.18
N ASP A 113 -0.70 -0.55 16.97
CA ASP A 113 -1.61 -1.46 17.64
C ASP A 113 -3.03 -1.29 17.09
N GLU A 114 -3.47 -2.24 16.26
CA GLU A 114 -4.81 -2.30 15.68
C GLU A 114 -5.94 -2.29 16.73
N GLN A 115 -5.70 -2.76 17.96
CA GLN A 115 -6.75 -2.80 18.99
C GLN A 115 -7.01 -1.44 19.60
N THR A 116 -5.95 -0.64 19.76
CA THR A 116 -6.02 0.67 20.42
C THR A 116 -6.04 1.82 19.43
N GLY A 117 -5.68 1.59 18.17
CA GLY A 117 -5.56 2.62 17.14
C GLY A 117 -4.41 3.59 17.38
N ASN A 118 -3.37 3.14 18.09
CA ASN A 118 -2.21 3.96 18.46
C ASN A 118 -0.93 3.43 17.82
N GLY A 119 0.09 4.30 17.76
CA GLY A 119 1.38 4.00 17.15
C GLY A 119 1.60 4.76 15.85
N CYS A 120 2.65 4.38 15.14
CA CYS A 120 3.02 4.99 13.87
C CYS A 120 2.07 4.55 12.76
N ILE A 121 1.47 5.54 12.09
CA ILE A 121 0.56 5.32 10.96
C ILE A 121 0.74 6.40 9.89
N ILE A 122 0.73 5.96 8.64
CA ILE A 122 0.54 6.81 7.47
C ILE A 122 -0.64 6.29 6.66
N GLU A 123 -1.69 7.11 6.57
CA GLU A 123 -2.94 6.77 5.92
C GLU A 123 -3.45 7.93 5.06
N GLN A 124 -4.06 7.61 3.91
CA GLN A 124 -4.64 8.60 2.99
C GLN A 124 -3.64 9.70 2.59
N ALA A 125 -2.44 9.29 2.20
CA ALA A 125 -1.38 10.16 1.73
C ALA A 125 -0.96 9.87 0.28
N ILE A 126 -0.37 10.88 -0.36
CA ILE A 126 0.25 10.81 -1.69
C ILE A 126 1.75 11.04 -1.53
N PHE A 127 2.55 10.13 -2.06
CA PHE A 127 4.00 10.18 -2.07
C PHE A 127 4.54 10.28 -3.49
N THR A 128 5.53 11.15 -3.67
CA THR A 128 6.30 11.24 -4.92
C THR A 128 7.79 11.27 -4.64
N SER A 129 8.55 10.37 -5.26
CA SER A 129 10.02 10.30 -5.13
C SER A 129 10.49 10.23 -3.67
N THR A 130 9.78 9.44 -2.84
CA THR A 130 10.06 9.29 -1.41
C THR A 130 10.39 7.84 -1.06
N THR A 131 11.34 7.65 -0.14
CA THR A 131 11.60 6.36 0.50
C THR A 131 10.94 6.32 1.86
N VAL A 132 10.29 5.22 2.20
CA VAL A 132 9.74 4.94 3.54
C VAL A 132 10.46 3.72 4.10
N ASP A 133 11.36 3.96 5.05
CA ASP A 133 12.13 2.94 5.76
C ASP A 133 11.45 2.60 7.07
N MET A 134 11.32 1.30 7.37
CA MET A 134 10.64 0.82 8.58
C MET A 134 11.46 -0.23 9.30
N ARG A 135 12.00 0.14 10.46
CA ARG A 135 12.65 -0.76 11.43
C ARG A 135 11.75 -1.03 12.65
N SER A 136 10.45 -0.80 12.48
CA SER A 136 9.37 -0.96 13.46
C SER A 136 8.10 -1.44 12.77
N SER A 137 7.12 -1.91 13.55
CA SER A 137 5.83 -2.41 13.07
C SER A 137 4.84 -1.27 12.80
N THR A 138 5.23 -0.35 11.91
CA THR A 138 4.40 0.78 11.45
C THR A 138 3.28 0.33 10.51
N LYS A 139 2.13 1.03 10.51
CA LYS A 139 1.07 0.83 9.51
C LYS A 139 1.15 1.85 8.38
N ILE A 140 1.23 1.37 7.14
CA ILE A 140 1.20 2.15 5.91
C ILE A 140 -0.01 1.67 5.10
N CYS A 141 -1.08 2.44 5.07
CA CYS A 141 -2.30 2.03 4.36
C CYS A 141 -3.00 3.11 3.56
N ASP A 142 -3.77 2.71 2.54
CA ASP A 142 -4.63 3.62 1.77
C ASP A 142 -3.88 4.81 1.14
N ASN A 143 -2.60 4.60 0.78
CA ASN A 143 -1.75 5.63 0.19
C ASN A 143 -1.53 5.42 -1.32
N SER A 144 -1.17 6.50 -2.01
CA SER A 144 -0.70 6.48 -3.39
C SER A 144 0.79 6.82 -3.43
N PHE A 145 1.58 6.00 -4.12
CA PHE A 145 3.03 6.11 -4.24
C PHE A 145 3.43 6.16 -5.70
N THR A 146 4.16 7.20 -6.10
CA THR A 146 4.73 7.34 -7.45
C THR A 146 6.25 7.51 -7.35
N ASP A 147 7.01 6.68 -8.06
CA ASP A 147 8.48 6.65 -7.96
C ASP A 147 8.97 6.54 -6.49
N CYS A 148 8.31 5.69 -5.70
CA CYS A 148 8.65 5.53 -4.29
C CYS A 148 9.16 4.12 -3.98
N LEU A 149 9.83 4.00 -2.84
CA LEU A 149 10.28 2.74 -2.26
C LEU A 149 9.74 2.62 -0.83
N ILE A 150 9.12 1.48 -0.52
CA ILE A 150 8.76 1.10 0.85
C ILE A 150 9.68 -0.05 1.28
N ARG A 151 10.29 0.07 2.46
CA ARG A 151 11.31 -0.89 2.89
C ARG A 151 11.19 -1.23 4.38
N PRO A 152 10.39 -2.25 4.73
CA PRO A 152 10.48 -2.89 6.03
C PRO A 152 11.78 -3.69 6.18
N ILE A 153 12.51 -3.44 7.26
CA ILE A 153 13.83 -4.00 7.56
C ILE A 153 13.83 -4.50 9.00
N GLY A 154 13.86 -5.81 9.17
CA GLY A 154 14.14 -6.43 10.47
C GLY A 154 15.64 -6.59 10.74
N THR A 155 15.99 -6.93 11.98
CA THR A 155 17.38 -7.15 12.40
C THR A 155 17.93 -8.54 12.04
N GLY A 156 17.12 -9.40 11.41
CA GLY A 156 17.46 -10.79 11.13
C GLY A 156 16.66 -11.81 11.96
N ASP A 157 15.96 -11.36 13.01
CA ASP A 157 14.92 -12.15 13.67
C ASP A 157 13.59 -11.96 12.91
N PRO A 158 12.99 -13.03 12.36
CA PRO A 158 11.75 -12.93 11.58
C PRO A 158 10.56 -12.39 12.40
N ASN A 159 10.64 -12.35 13.73
CA ASN A 159 9.56 -11.83 14.60
C ASN A 159 9.77 -10.38 15.05
N ASP A 160 10.80 -9.70 14.56
CA ASP A 160 11.21 -8.40 15.11
C ASP A 160 10.40 -7.23 14.54
N VAL A 161 10.06 -7.30 13.25
CA VAL A 161 9.41 -6.21 12.52
C VAL A 161 8.25 -6.80 11.70
N SER A 162 7.02 -6.49 12.11
CA SER A 162 5.78 -6.99 11.49
C SER A 162 4.84 -5.85 11.01
N PRO A 163 5.32 -4.93 10.15
CA PRO A 163 4.54 -3.79 9.70
C PRO A 163 3.36 -4.21 8.82
N ILE A 164 2.34 -3.36 8.80
CA ILE A 164 1.17 -3.55 7.95
C ILE A 164 1.32 -2.64 6.75
N ILE A 165 1.39 -3.21 5.54
CA ILE A 165 1.44 -2.47 4.28
C ILE A 165 0.19 -2.86 3.49
N ALA A 166 -0.88 -2.08 3.63
CA ALA A 166 -2.21 -2.48 3.20
C ALA A 166 -2.89 -1.49 2.25
N ASN A 167 -3.56 -1.97 1.21
CA ASN A 167 -4.39 -1.12 0.34
C ASN A 167 -3.68 0.11 -0.27
N ASN A 168 -2.38 0.00 -0.56
CA ASN A 168 -1.64 1.07 -1.21
C ASN A 168 -1.62 0.87 -2.73
N THR A 169 -1.54 1.96 -3.48
CA THR A 169 -1.25 1.95 -4.92
C THR A 169 0.18 2.42 -5.15
N LEU A 170 1.03 1.56 -5.71
CA LEU A 170 2.42 1.83 -6.01
C LEU A 170 2.66 1.79 -7.53
N ASN A 171 3.14 2.90 -8.07
CA ASN A 171 3.58 3.03 -9.46
C ASN A 171 5.06 3.42 -9.51
N GLY A 172 5.90 2.54 -10.04
CA GLY A 172 7.34 2.71 -10.03
C GLY A 172 7.90 3.64 -11.09
N GLU A 173 7.19 3.86 -12.21
CA GLU A 173 7.71 4.64 -13.36
C GLU A 173 9.12 4.18 -13.80
N GLY A 174 9.41 2.87 -13.69
CA GLY A 174 10.71 2.25 -14.01
C GLY A 174 11.72 2.22 -12.86
N ARG A 175 11.32 2.55 -11.63
CA ARG A 175 12.18 2.43 -10.43
C ARG A 175 12.52 0.96 -10.14
N SER A 176 13.71 0.71 -9.59
CA SER A 176 14.17 -0.67 -9.34
C SER A 176 13.31 -1.49 -8.38
N TYR A 177 12.69 -0.86 -7.37
CA TYR A 177 11.97 -1.59 -6.32
C TYR A 177 10.75 -0.81 -5.83
N GLY A 178 9.62 -1.50 -5.70
CA GLY A 178 8.41 -0.97 -5.05
C GLY A 178 8.43 -1.22 -3.56
N ILE A 179 8.40 -2.50 -3.17
CA ILE A 179 8.51 -2.91 -1.77
C ILE A 179 9.71 -3.85 -1.62
N ILE A 180 10.60 -3.57 -0.66
CA ILE A 180 11.65 -4.50 -0.26
C ILE A 180 11.42 -4.89 1.19
N SER A 181 10.88 -6.08 1.42
CA SER A 181 10.82 -6.65 2.76
C SER A 181 12.06 -7.48 3.02
N ALA A 182 12.86 -7.06 4.00
CA ALA A 182 14.11 -7.72 4.35
C ALA A 182 14.09 -8.14 5.82
N TYR A 183 14.24 -9.44 6.07
CA TYR A 183 14.27 -10.00 7.43
C TYR A 183 13.06 -9.64 8.29
N SER A 184 11.90 -9.47 7.69
CA SER A 184 10.68 -9.05 8.39
C SER A 184 9.60 -10.14 8.32
N SER A 185 8.51 -9.90 9.03
CA SER A 185 7.24 -10.61 8.95
C SER A 185 6.10 -9.65 8.62
N ALA A 186 6.33 -8.75 7.67
CA ALA A 186 5.34 -7.78 7.23
C ALA A 186 4.05 -8.45 6.72
N ASN A 187 2.94 -7.76 6.89
CA ASN A 187 1.66 -8.11 6.30
C ASN A 187 1.41 -7.21 5.10
N ILE A 188 1.73 -7.70 3.90
CA ILE A 188 1.66 -6.97 2.64
C ILE A 188 0.37 -7.37 1.94
N THR A 189 -0.66 -6.53 2.05
CA THR A 189 -2.01 -6.92 1.65
C THR A 189 -2.73 -5.92 0.77
N GLN A 190 -3.50 -6.40 -0.20
CA GLN A 190 -4.40 -5.57 -1.00
C GLN A 190 -3.72 -4.40 -1.72
N ASN A 191 -2.41 -4.45 -1.94
CA ASN A 191 -1.70 -3.41 -2.64
C ASN A 191 -1.82 -3.63 -4.16
N THR A 192 -1.86 -2.53 -4.91
CA THR A 192 -1.65 -2.53 -6.35
C THR A 192 -0.21 -2.12 -6.64
N VAL A 193 0.57 -2.96 -7.31
CA VAL A 193 2.01 -2.72 -7.55
C VAL A 193 2.34 -2.85 -9.03
N THR A 194 2.82 -1.77 -9.65
CA THR A 194 3.08 -1.71 -11.09
C THR A 194 4.28 -0.84 -11.46
N GLY A 195 4.92 -1.13 -12.59
CA GLY A 195 5.93 -0.27 -13.19
C GLY A 195 7.30 -0.28 -12.48
N TYR A 196 7.66 -1.36 -11.80
CA TYR A 196 8.97 -1.54 -11.16
C TYR A 196 9.82 -2.61 -11.85
N GLU A 197 11.15 -2.55 -11.71
CA GLU A 197 12.01 -3.70 -12.06
C GLU A 197 11.67 -4.89 -11.14
N ASN A 198 11.49 -4.64 -9.83
CA ASN A 198 10.95 -5.61 -8.88
C ASN A 198 9.78 -4.99 -8.14
N GLY A 199 8.56 -5.48 -8.39
CA GLY A 199 7.36 -5.00 -7.71
C GLY A 199 7.47 -5.21 -6.20
N LEU A 200 7.70 -6.46 -5.80
CA LEU A 200 7.95 -6.85 -4.41
C LEU A 200 9.19 -7.74 -4.32
N GLN A 201 10.14 -7.39 -3.45
CA GLN A 201 11.25 -8.27 -3.08
C GLN A 201 11.11 -8.74 -1.63
N LEU A 202 11.15 -10.05 -1.44
CA LEU A 202 11.14 -10.75 -0.15
C LEU A 202 12.54 -11.30 0.11
N LYS A 203 13.37 -10.51 0.77
CA LYS A 203 14.77 -10.83 1.05
C LYS A 203 14.91 -11.47 2.42
N SER A 204 15.09 -12.79 2.42
CA SER A 204 15.29 -13.56 3.65
C SER A 204 14.20 -13.33 4.69
N ASP A 205 12.98 -13.55 4.23
CA ASP A 205 11.79 -12.91 4.78
C ASP A 205 10.67 -13.93 5.03
N THR A 206 9.78 -13.61 5.96
CA THR A 206 8.66 -14.46 6.39
C THR A 206 7.29 -13.79 6.24
N SER A 207 7.24 -12.68 5.50
CA SER A 207 6.05 -11.87 5.29
C SER A 207 4.91 -12.67 4.66
N VAL A 208 3.70 -12.21 4.97
CA VAL A 208 2.48 -12.63 4.28
C VAL A 208 2.21 -11.65 3.16
N VAL A 209 2.12 -12.16 1.94
CA VAL A 209 1.76 -11.43 0.72
C VAL A 209 0.39 -11.94 0.28
N GLN A 210 -0.65 -11.14 0.50
CA GLN A 210 -2.02 -11.58 0.28
C GLN A 210 -2.93 -10.55 -0.39
N GLY A 211 -3.73 -10.96 -1.38
CA GLY A 211 -4.73 -10.08 -1.98
C GLY A 211 -4.15 -8.96 -2.83
N ASN A 212 -2.86 -8.99 -3.16
CA ASN A 212 -2.22 -7.94 -3.95
C ASN A 212 -2.48 -8.13 -5.45
N TYR A 213 -2.52 -7.02 -6.17
CA TYR A 213 -2.60 -6.96 -7.63
C TYR A 213 -1.27 -6.47 -8.19
N ILE A 214 -0.47 -7.38 -8.73
CA ILE A 214 0.93 -7.15 -9.11
C ILE A 214 1.07 -7.33 -10.62
N THR A 215 1.31 -6.23 -11.34
CA THR A 215 1.25 -6.20 -12.82
C THR A 215 2.28 -5.28 -13.44
N ASN A 216 2.70 -5.54 -14.68
CA ASN A 216 3.59 -4.67 -15.47
C ASN A 216 4.89 -4.31 -14.72
N ASN A 217 5.50 -5.28 -14.05
CA ASN A 217 6.84 -5.19 -13.49
C ASN A 217 7.78 -6.12 -14.28
N ASP A 218 9.09 -5.90 -14.25
CA ASP A 218 10.02 -6.88 -14.83
C ASP A 218 9.95 -8.18 -14.00
N VAL A 219 9.91 -8.06 -12.67
CA VAL A 219 9.61 -9.15 -11.75
C VAL A 219 8.46 -8.74 -10.85
N GLY A 220 7.38 -9.53 -10.84
CA GLY A 220 6.24 -9.31 -9.95
C GLY A 220 6.63 -9.48 -8.48
N VAL A 221 7.02 -10.71 -8.10
CA VAL A 221 7.52 -11.04 -6.76
C VAL A 221 8.89 -11.72 -6.84
N HIS A 222 9.91 -11.10 -6.27
CA HIS A 222 11.25 -11.66 -6.13
C HIS A 222 11.46 -12.24 -4.73
N VAL A 223 11.53 -13.56 -4.61
CA VAL A 223 11.91 -14.25 -3.37
C VAL A 223 13.42 -14.46 -3.37
N TYR A 224 14.13 -13.75 -2.48
CA TYR A 224 15.59 -13.68 -2.50
C TYR A 224 16.23 -14.27 -1.24
N LEU A 225 16.93 -15.39 -1.42
CA LEU A 225 17.57 -16.16 -0.35
C LEU A 225 18.99 -15.62 -0.11
N PHE A 226 19.17 -14.88 0.99
CA PHE A 226 20.45 -14.26 1.32
C PHE A 226 21.08 -14.85 2.59
N GLN A 227 20.34 -14.89 3.70
CA GLN A 227 20.78 -15.54 4.96
C GLN A 227 19.55 -15.89 5.81
N GLY A 228 19.72 -16.58 6.94
CA GLY A 228 18.60 -16.85 7.86
C GLY A 228 17.58 -17.85 7.31
N THR A 229 16.32 -17.73 7.69
CA THR A 229 15.22 -18.57 7.18
C THR A 229 14.36 -17.76 6.21
N VAL A 230 13.90 -18.39 5.13
CA VAL A 230 13.06 -17.76 4.12
C VAL A 230 11.80 -18.60 3.94
N ALA A 231 10.67 -18.10 4.42
CA ALA A 231 9.41 -18.84 4.41
C ALA A 231 8.21 -17.90 4.22
N PRO A 232 8.18 -17.07 3.16
CA PRO A 232 7.05 -16.19 2.92
C PRO A 232 5.80 -16.99 2.55
N ILE A 233 4.64 -16.42 2.85
CA ILE A 233 3.34 -16.94 2.43
C ILE A 233 2.80 -16.04 1.33
N ILE A 234 2.72 -16.54 0.11
CA ILE A 234 2.19 -15.84 -1.06
C ILE A 234 0.86 -16.50 -1.42
N LYS A 235 -0.26 -15.84 -1.12
CA LYS A 235 -1.59 -16.41 -1.34
C LYS A 235 -2.65 -15.40 -1.77
N ASN A 236 -3.66 -15.83 -2.53
CA ASN A 236 -4.76 -14.96 -2.96
C ASN A 236 -4.30 -13.69 -3.70
N ASN A 237 -3.16 -13.70 -4.38
CA ASN A 237 -2.70 -12.57 -5.18
C ASN A 237 -3.06 -12.77 -6.64
N THR A 238 -3.19 -11.67 -7.38
CA THR A 238 -3.22 -11.67 -8.84
C THR A 238 -1.89 -11.14 -9.35
N ILE A 239 -1.10 -12.01 -9.99
CA ILE A 239 0.27 -11.75 -10.46
C ILE A 239 0.32 -12.00 -11.97
N ILE A 240 0.04 -10.94 -12.76
CA ILE A 240 -0.18 -11.05 -14.20
C ILE A 240 0.52 -9.94 -14.98
N GLY A 241 0.89 -10.19 -16.24
CA GLY A 241 1.45 -9.16 -17.11
C GLY A 241 2.80 -8.59 -16.64
N ASN A 242 3.54 -9.33 -15.81
CA ASN A 242 4.95 -9.05 -15.49
C ASN A 242 5.85 -9.79 -16.48
N ASP A 243 7.14 -9.48 -16.54
CA ASP A 243 8.05 -10.33 -17.34
C ASP A 243 8.21 -11.69 -16.68
N ASP A 244 8.63 -11.76 -15.42
CA ASP A 244 8.49 -12.94 -14.57
C ASP A 244 7.46 -12.69 -13.46
N GLY A 245 6.54 -13.63 -13.25
CA GLY A 245 5.53 -13.55 -12.20
C GLY A 245 6.15 -13.64 -10.80
N ILE A 246 6.70 -14.80 -10.48
CA ILE A 246 7.48 -15.04 -9.26
C ILE A 246 8.88 -15.50 -9.65
N TYR A 247 9.89 -14.74 -9.27
CA TYR A 247 11.29 -15.09 -9.44
C TYR A 247 11.88 -15.53 -8.10
N VAL A 248 12.61 -16.64 -8.07
CA VAL A 248 13.27 -17.14 -6.87
C VAL A 248 14.76 -17.28 -7.15
N SER A 249 15.60 -16.59 -6.38
CA SER A 249 17.05 -16.69 -6.53
C SER A 249 17.77 -16.65 -5.18
N LYS A 250 19.06 -16.99 -5.18
CA LYS A 250 19.84 -17.10 -3.94
C LYS A 250 21.27 -16.56 -4.05
N VAL A 251 21.82 -16.18 -2.91
CA VAL A 251 23.26 -16.01 -2.67
C VAL A 251 23.80 -17.12 -1.78
N MET A 252 23.00 -17.59 -0.83
CA MET A 252 23.38 -18.62 0.14
C MET A 252 22.38 -19.77 0.15
N THR A 253 22.85 -20.93 0.56
CA THR A 253 22.00 -22.07 0.91
C THR A 253 21.45 -21.83 2.32
N VAL A 254 20.13 -21.70 2.42
CA VAL A 254 19.40 -21.39 3.66
C VAL A 254 18.15 -22.27 3.79
N PRO A 255 17.60 -22.47 4.99
CA PRO A 255 16.27 -23.04 5.16
C PRO A 255 15.25 -22.23 4.35
N PHE A 256 14.58 -22.91 3.42
CA PHE A 256 13.67 -22.31 2.47
C PHE A 256 12.41 -23.16 2.34
N SER A 257 11.25 -22.56 2.62
CA SER A 257 9.96 -23.25 2.58
C SER A 257 8.82 -22.26 2.30
N PRO A 258 8.76 -21.66 1.09
CA PRO A 258 7.69 -20.73 0.76
C PRO A 258 6.37 -21.50 0.62
N THR A 259 5.26 -20.81 0.90
CA THR A 259 3.92 -21.31 0.59
C THR A 259 3.32 -20.46 -0.53
N ILE A 260 3.07 -21.05 -1.70
CA ILE A 260 2.53 -20.34 -2.86
C ILE A 260 1.22 -21.02 -3.26
N VAL A 261 0.08 -20.50 -2.83
CA VAL A 261 -1.23 -21.18 -3.03
C VAL A 261 -2.35 -20.18 -3.29
N TYR A 262 -3.38 -20.57 -4.02
CA TYR A 262 -4.56 -19.75 -4.29
C TYR A 262 -4.26 -18.41 -4.97
N ASN A 263 -3.18 -18.29 -5.73
CA ASN A 263 -2.89 -17.11 -6.53
C ASN A 263 -3.37 -17.30 -7.97
N ASP A 264 -3.69 -16.21 -8.64
CA ASP A 264 -3.80 -16.15 -10.10
C ASP A 264 -2.44 -15.74 -10.67
N ILE A 265 -1.68 -16.70 -11.24
CA ILE A 265 -0.33 -16.47 -11.77
C ILE A 265 -0.31 -16.87 -13.23
N HIS A 266 -0.55 -15.91 -14.12
CA HIS A 266 -0.64 -16.18 -15.56
C HIS A 266 -0.38 -14.93 -16.40
N SER A 267 -0.30 -15.10 -17.72
CA SER A 267 -0.06 -13.98 -18.66
C SER A 267 1.20 -13.16 -18.37
N ASN A 268 2.17 -13.72 -17.64
CA ASN A 268 3.51 -13.14 -17.51
C ASN A 268 4.32 -13.47 -18.78
N THR A 269 5.21 -12.58 -19.22
CA THR A 269 5.89 -12.66 -20.53
C THR A 269 6.77 -13.90 -20.63
N ASN A 270 7.68 -14.09 -19.67
CA ASN A 270 8.65 -15.17 -19.60
C ASN A 270 8.04 -16.35 -18.85
N TYR A 271 8.13 -16.38 -17.52
CA TYR A 271 7.60 -17.45 -16.68
C TYR A 271 6.64 -16.94 -15.61
N ASN A 272 5.70 -17.79 -15.23
CA ASN A 272 4.86 -17.58 -14.05
C ASN A 272 5.65 -17.84 -12.76
N ILE A 273 6.51 -18.86 -12.76
CA ILE A 273 7.52 -19.10 -11.72
C ILE A 273 8.87 -19.38 -12.39
N ASN A 274 9.91 -18.67 -11.97
CA ASN A 274 11.27 -18.81 -12.49
C ASN A 274 12.26 -19.09 -11.33
N LEU A 275 12.93 -20.25 -11.38
CA LEU A 275 13.95 -20.63 -10.41
C LEU A 275 15.35 -20.37 -10.95
N ASP A 276 16.12 -19.53 -10.25
CA ASP A 276 17.53 -19.27 -10.55
C ASP A 276 18.45 -19.84 -9.47
N ALA A 277 19.21 -20.87 -9.84
CA ALA A 277 20.13 -21.60 -8.98
C ALA A 277 19.48 -22.16 -7.70
N ILE A 278 18.17 -22.43 -7.70
CA ILE A 278 17.42 -22.97 -6.55
C ILE A 278 17.29 -24.50 -6.67
N PRO A 279 17.99 -25.29 -5.83
CA PRO A 279 17.95 -26.75 -5.88
C PRO A 279 16.85 -27.36 -4.99
N TYR A 280 15.92 -26.54 -4.50
CA TYR A 280 14.88 -26.96 -3.56
C TYR A 280 13.54 -27.03 -4.27
N ASP A 281 12.78 -28.08 -3.97
CA ASP A 281 11.41 -28.20 -4.47
C ASP A 281 10.53 -27.10 -3.86
N ILE A 282 9.62 -26.57 -4.69
CA ILE A 282 8.66 -25.55 -4.28
C ILE A 282 7.26 -26.10 -4.46
N ASN A 283 6.43 -25.96 -3.43
CA ASN A 283 5.00 -26.22 -3.53
C ASN A 283 4.28 -24.98 -4.04
N ALA A 284 3.74 -25.08 -5.25
CA ALA A 284 2.91 -24.09 -5.92
C ALA A 284 1.52 -24.67 -6.29
N THR A 285 0.98 -25.56 -5.45
CA THR A 285 -0.34 -26.16 -5.66
C THR A 285 -1.47 -25.17 -5.40
N TYR A 286 -2.67 -25.49 -5.89
CA TYR A 286 -3.89 -24.71 -5.74
C TYR A 286 -3.81 -23.28 -6.26
N ASN A 287 -2.94 -23.00 -7.23
CA ASN A 287 -2.94 -21.73 -7.97
C ASN A 287 -3.74 -21.86 -9.28
N TRP A 288 -4.24 -20.74 -9.80
CA TRP A 288 -4.78 -20.64 -11.16
C TRP A 288 -3.71 -20.15 -12.12
N TRP A 289 -3.53 -20.87 -13.23
CA TRP A 289 -2.45 -20.64 -14.19
C TRP A 289 -2.92 -20.06 -15.52
N GLY A 290 -4.18 -19.62 -15.60
CA GLY A 290 -4.80 -19.10 -16.83
C GLY A 290 -5.29 -20.17 -17.81
N THR A 291 -5.01 -21.44 -17.54
CA THR A 291 -5.36 -22.60 -18.36
C THR A 291 -5.44 -23.86 -17.49
N THR A 292 -6.14 -24.89 -17.95
CA THR A 292 -6.12 -26.23 -17.33
C THR A 292 -5.24 -27.22 -18.10
N ASN A 293 -4.57 -26.78 -19.17
CA ASN A 293 -3.65 -27.61 -19.94
C ASN A 293 -2.30 -27.72 -19.23
N THR A 294 -1.99 -28.86 -18.63
CA THR A 294 -0.77 -29.07 -17.84
C THR A 294 0.52 -28.87 -18.62
N THR A 295 0.52 -29.06 -19.95
CA THR A 295 1.69 -28.77 -20.79
C THR A 295 1.93 -27.27 -20.92
N GLU A 296 0.87 -26.47 -21.08
CA GLU A 296 0.99 -25.01 -21.13
C GLU A 296 1.41 -24.43 -19.77
N ILE A 297 0.90 -25.01 -18.67
CA ILE A 297 1.32 -24.63 -17.31
C ILE A 297 2.82 -24.91 -17.13
N GLY A 298 3.27 -26.12 -17.45
CA GLY A 298 4.68 -26.51 -17.33
C GLY A 298 5.61 -25.64 -18.18
N GLN A 299 5.22 -25.26 -19.40
CA GLN A 299 6.01 -24.35 -20.24
C GLN A 299 6.20 -22.94 -19.66
N LYS A 300 5.35 -22.55 -18.70
CA LYS A 300 5.44 -21.27 -18.00
C LYS A 300 6.09 -21.38 -16.62
N ILE A 301 6.77 -22.48 -16.33
CA ILE A 301 7.51 -22.70 -15.10
C ILE A 301 8.95 -23.06 -15.52
N TYR A 302 9.95 -22.35 -15.01
CA TYR A 302 11.36 -22.68 -15.22
C TYR A 302 11.89 -23.40 -13.98
N ASP A 303 12.02 -24.73 -14.07
CA ASP A 303 12.40 -25.60 -12.96
C ASP A 303 13.33 -26.75 -13.40
N SER A 304 13.37 -27.83 -12.61
CA SER A 304 14.16 -29.04 -12.91
C SER A 304 13.93 -29.66 -14.30
N ASN A 305 12.80 -29.39 -14.95
CA ASN A 305 12.51 -29.88 -16.30
C ASN A 305 13.36 -29.16 -17.36
N GLU A 306 13.65 -27.88 -17.14
CA GLU A 306 14.49 -27.05 -18.01
C GLU A 306 15.97 -27.15 -17.64
N ASP A 307 16.28 -27.18 -16.33
CA ASP A 307 17.63 -27.34 -15.80
C ASP A 307 17.63 -28.32 -14.63
N PHE A 308 18.17 -29.52 -14.86
CA PHE A 308 18.21 -30.62 -13.88
C PHE A 308 18.95 -30.30 -12.55
N THR A 309 19.63 -29.16 -12.45
CA THR A 309 20.27 -28.71 -11.21
C THR A 309 19.32 -27.95 -10.27
N LEU A 310 18.14 -27.58 -10.77
CA LEU A 310 17.09 -26.90 -10.04
C LEU A 310 16.16 -27.89 -9.33
N GLY A 311 15.40 -27.40 -8.35
CA GLY A 311 14.30 -28.12 -7.73
C GLY A 311 13.06 -28.16 -8.63
N THR A 312 12.10 -29.01 -8.28
CA THR A 312 10.81 -29.12 -8.98
C THR A 312 9.79 -28.14 -8.41
N VAL A 313 9.02 -27.46 -9.26
CA VAL A 313 7.84 -26.69 -8.85
C VAL A 313 6.61 -27.57 -9.00
N THR A 314 6.05 -28.00 -7.86
CA THR A 314 4.84 -28.83 -7.85
C THR A 314 3.60 -27.94 -7.96
N PHE A 315 2.87 -28.03 -9.08
CA PHE A 315 1.66 -27.24 -9.32
C PHE A 315 0.36 -28.04 -9.33
N ASP A 316 0.41 -29.38 -9.27
CA ASP A 316 -0.78 -30.25 -9.20
C ASP A 316 -1.08 -30.65 -7.73
N PRO A 317 -2.33 -30.52 -7.25
CA PRO A 317 -3.50 -30.01 -7.97
C PRO A 317 -3.44 -28.49 -8.19
N PHE A 318 -4.07 -28.00 -9.26
CA PHE A 318 -4.24 -26.57 -9.56
C PHE A 318 -5.73 -26.19 -9.64
N LEU A 319 -6.05 -24.91 -9.54
CA LEU A 319 -7.43 -24.42 -9.68
C LEU A 319 -7.91 -24.60 -11.13
N THR A 320 -9.20 -24.87 -11.34
CA THR A 320 -9.78 -24.99 -12.69
C THR A 320 -10.38 -23.70 -13.23
N GLU A 321 -10.43 -22.67 -12.40
CA GLU A 321 -10.90 -21.32 -12.71
C GLU A 321 -10.15 -20.30 -11.86
N GLN A 322 -10.30 -19.03 -12.22
CA GLN A 322 -9.68 -17.92 -11.51
C GLN A 322 -10.09 -17.89 -10.03
N ASN A 323 -9.15 -17.59 -9.14
CA ASN A 323 -9.48 -17.35 -7.75
C ASN A 323 -10.20 -16.01 -7.60
N THR A 324 -11.46 -16.05 -7.13
CA THR A 324 -12.27 -14.84 -6.90
C THR A 324 -12.30 -14.40 -5.43
N ASP A 325 -11.64 -15.14 -4.54
CA ASP A 325 -11.51 -14.81 -3.10
C ASP A 325 -10.44 -13.73 -2.84
N ILE A 326 -10.50 -12.64 -3.62
CA ILE A 326 -9.66 -11.43 -3.46
C ILE A 326 -10.21 -10.46 -2.39
N THR A 327 -11.38 -10.73 -1.82
CA THR A 327 -11.95 -9.92 -0.74
C THR A 327 -11.49 -10.43 0.63
N PRO A 328 -11.01 -9.56 1.54
CA PRO A 328 -10.83 -9.96 2.94
C PRO A 328 -12.17 -10.46 3.47
N GLU A 329 -12.16 -11.61 4.14
CA GLU A 329 -13.34 -12.09 4.87
C GLU A 329 -13.66 -11.09 5.99
N PHE A 330 -14.48 -10.07 5.70
CA PHE A 330 -15.21 -9.39 6.75
C PHE A 330 -16.16 -10.44 7.32
N PRO A 331 -16.10 -10.78 8.62
CA PRO A 331 -17.00 -11.80 9.11
C PRO A 331 -18.43 -11.24 8.98
N ALA A 332 -19.39 -12.12 8.66
CA ALA A 332 -20.75 -11.71 8.29
C ALA A 332 -21.47 -10.83 9.35
N TRP A 333 -20.98 -10.84 10.60
CA TRP A 333 -21.47 -10.00 11.69
C TRP A 333 -21.27 -8.49 11.50
N ILE A 334 -20.30 -8.05 10.68
CA ILE A 334 -20.04 -6.62 10.39
C ILE A 334 -21.15 -6.07 9.49
N PHE A 335 -21.62 -6.88 8.53
CA PHE A 335 -22.77 -6.52 7.70
C PHE A 335 -24.09 -6.63 8.47
N LEU A 336 -24.19 -7.54 9.44
CA LEU A 336 -25.40 -7.67 10.26
C LEU A 336 -25.64 -6.44 11.14
N SER A 337 -24.58 -5.86 11.72
CA SER A 337 -24.69 -4.63 12.54
C SER A 337 -25.03 -3.42 11.68
N LEU A 338 -24.45 -3.28 10.48
CA LEU A 338 -24.79 -2.21 9.53
C LEU A 338 -26.21 -2.33 8.97
N LEU A 339 -26.67 -3.56 8.69
CA LEU A 339 -28.03 -3.81 8.23
C LEU A 339 -29.07 -3.55 9.34
N LEU A 340 -28.74 -3.89 10.59
CA LEU A 340 -29.58 -3.60 11.76
C LEU A 340 -29.72 -2.10 12.03
N THR A 341 -28.64 -1.32 11.91
CA THR A 341 -28.70 0.14 12.11
C THR A 341 -29.50 0.84 11.01
N ILE A 342 -29.32 0.45 9.75
CA ILE A 342 -30.08 0.98 8.60
C ILE A 342 -31.57 0.63 8.71
N THR A 343 -31.90 -0.62 9.04
CA THR A 343 -33.31 -1.03 9.22
C THR A 343 -33.96 -0.34 10.42
N MET A 344 -33.25 -0.18 11.53
CA MET A 344 -33.78 0.56 12.69
C MET A 344 -34.01 2.05 12.36
N PHE A 345 -33.07 2.69 11.65
CA PHE A 345 -33.23 4.06 11.18
C PHE A 345 -34.42 4.22 10.23
N ALA A 346 -34.58 3.30 9.27
CA ALA A 346 -35.72 3.28 8.35
C ALA A 346 -37.06 3.09 9.09
N VAL A 347 -37.11 2.24 10.11
CA VAL A 347 -38.31 2.05 10.96
C VAL A 347 -38.63 3.32 11.75
N ILE A 348 -37.62 4.00 12.32
CA ILE A 348 -37.79 5.26 13.05
C ILE A 348 -38.28 6.37 12.10
N CYS A 349 -37.70 6.51 10.91
CA CYS A 349 -38.13 7.47 9.90
C CYS A 349 -39.56 7.20 9.41
N LYS A 350 -39.92 5.94 9.15
CA LYS A 350 -41.28 5.55 8.75
C LYS A 350 -42.29 5.86 9.85
N ARG A 351 -41.97 5.59 11.11
CA ARG A 351 -42.85 5.89 12.25
C ARG A 351 -43.07 7.39 12.40
N ARG A 352 -42.00 8.19 12.37
CA ARG A 352 -42.10 9.67 12.41
C ARG A 352 -42.89 10.26 11.24
N TYR A 353 -42.77 9.70 10.04
CA TYR A 353 -43.54 10.14 8.87
C TYR A 353 -45.04 9.83 8.96
N LEU A 354 -45.41 8.74 9.63
CA LEU A 354 -46.81 8.40 9.85
C LEU A 354 -47.43 9.28 10.94
N ASP A 355 -46.68 9.57 12.01
CA ASP A 355 -47.13 10.42 13.11
C ASP A 355 -47.39 11.88 12.64
N THR A 356 -46.64 12.39 11.65
CA THR A 356 -46.86 13.74 11.07
C THR A 356 -48.00 13.82 10.05
N LYS A 357 -48.62 12.70 9.68
CA LYS A 357 -49.79 12.66 8.78
C LYS A 357 -51.12 12.40 9.51
N SER A 358 -51.06 12.17 10.82
CA SER A 358 -52.23 11.91 11.67
C SER A 358 -52.77 13.14 12.40
N ASP A 359 -52.17 14.32 12.18
CA ASP A 359 -52.70 15.64 12.53
C ASP A 359 -53.25 16.34 11.27
#